data_AF-A0A0D3D9A8-F1
#
_entry.id   AF-A0A0D3D9A8-F1
#
_cell.length_a   1.000
_cell.length_b   1.000
_cell.length_c   1.000
_cell.angle_alpha   90.00
_cell.angle_beta   90.00
_cell.angle_gamma   90.00
#
_symmetry.space_group_name_H-M   'P 1'
#
loop_
_entity.id
_entity.type
_entity.pdbx_description
1 polymer ?
#
loop_
_entity_poly.entity_id
_entity_poly.type
_entity_poly.pdbx_seq_one_letter_code
_entity_poly.pdbx_strand_id
1 'polypeptide(L)'
;MDAEGKAEGKKVQESASTELVVDIHQGFTIDERDLTQPSKGPGYFRVLVWIDEKDVHGTKVVKSFGGFHQFNERLVIDLHSFDFKYIYIELQRGVCFKDPGTSNGTVVMGRVKIRLPPWNSCNKFAFKVNLIGLNSDGCVVAKGYLNLSMYLHRYLA
;
A
#
# COMPACT_ATOMS: atom_id res chain seq x y z
N MET A 1 22.86 -55.45 25.50
CA MET A 1 23.24 -54.94 24.17
C MET A 1 22.10 -54.06 23.75
N ASP A 2 22.24 -52.79 24.11
CA ASP A 2 21.30 -51.71 23.90
C ASP A 2 21.43 -51.17 22.47
N ALA A 3 20.30 -50.81 21.86
CA ALA A 3 20.16 -49.61 21.02
C ALA A 3 18.71 -49.51 20.51
N GLU A 4 17.83 -48.92 21.33
CA GLU A 4 16.60 -48.29 20.83
C GLU A 4 16.99 -47.10 19.94
N GLY A 5 16.67 -47.20 18.65
CA GLY A 5 16.79 -46.09 17.71
C GLY A 5 15.75 -45.02 18.01
N LYS A 6 16.19 -43.91 18.63
CA LYS A 6 15.41 -42.67 18.75
C LYS A 6 15.07 -42.14 17.35
N ALA A 7 13.78 -42.14 17.01
CA ALA A 7 13.25 -41.32 15.94
C ALA A 7 13.34 -39.84 16.38
N GLU A 8 14.25 -39.08 15.77
CA GLU A 8 14.25 -37.62 15.86
C GLU A 8 13.00 -37.08 15.16
N GLY A 9 11.97 -36.81 15.95
CA GLY A 9 10.83 -36.02 15.52
C GLY A 9 11.30 -34.63 15.13
N LYS A 10 11.48 -34.41 13.82
CA LYS A 10 11.63 -33.09 13.22
C LYS A 10 10.36 -32.32 13.59
N LYS A 11 10.44 -31.43 14.58
CA LYS A 11 9.38 -30.44 14.83
C LYS A 11 9.30 -29.59 13.57
N VAL A 12 8.38 -29.93 12.68
CA VAL A 12 7.86 -29.00 11.69
C VAL A 12 7.17 -27.94 12.53
N GLN A 13 7.93 -26.89 12.86
CA GLN A 13 7.35 -25.68 13.38
C GLN A 13 6.60 -25.12 12.18
N GLU A 14 5.32 -25.50 12.04
CA GLU A 14 4.41 -24.86 11.12
C GLU A 14 4.45 -23.39 11.47
N SER A 15 5.18 -22.63 10.66
CA SER A 15 5.29 -21.20 10.78
C SER A 15 3.89 -20.67 10.49
N ALA A 16 3.12 -20.40 11.54
CA ALA A 16 1.81 -19.78 11.46
C ALA A 16 1.88 -18.64 10.45
N SER A 17 1.20 -18.80 9.31
CA SER A 17 1.18 -17.78 8.27
C SER A 17 0.54 -16.53 8.86
N THR A 18 1.22 -15.40 8.71
CA THR A 18 0.70 -14.10 9.11
C THR A 18 0.50 -13.28 7.87
N GLU A 19 -0.69 -12.73 7.70
CA GLU A 19 -1.05 -11.81 6.63
C GLU A 19 -1.19 -10.40 7.21
N LEU A 20 -0.75 -9.41 6.46
CA LEU A 20 -1.15 -8.02 6.66
C LEU A 20 -2.36 -7.74 5.79
N VAL A 21 -3.49 -7.42 6.41
CA VAL A 21 -4.68 -6.98 5.71
C VAL A 21 -4.71 -5.45 5.73
N VAL A 22 -4.82 -4.84 4.56
CA VAL A 22 -4.86 -3.39 4.36
C VAL A 22 -6.13 -3.02 3.61
N ASP A 23 -7.04 -2.32 4.27
CA ASP A 23 -8.21 -1.71 3.63
C ASP A 23 -7.87 -0.27 3.23
N ILE A 24 -7.86 0.01 1.93
CA ILE A 24 -7.69 1.36 1.36
C ILE A 24 -9.08 1.95 1.12
N HIS A 25 -9.46 2.97 1.89
CA HIS A 25 -10.81 3.54 1.83
C HIS A 25 -10.90 4.63 0.76
N GLN A 26 -10.42 5.82 1.10
CA GLN A 26 -10.52 7.01 0.27
C GLN A 26 -9.28 7.89 0.42
N GLY A 27 -9.07 8.80 -0.52
CA GLY A 27 -7.94 9.71 -0.52
C GLY A 27 -8.25 11.06 -1.13
N PHE A 28 -7.33 11.98 -0.93
CA PHE A 28 -7.31 13.27 -1.59
C PHE A 28 -5.89 13.58 -2.07
N THR A 29 -5.74 14.14 -3.27
CA THR A 29 -4.46 14.68 -3.76
C THR A 29 -4.57 16.08 -4.33
N ILE A 30 -3.47 16.82 -4.18
CA ILE A 30 -3.24 18.13 -4.77
C ILE A 30 -2.29 17.95 -5.95
N ASP A 31 -2.72 18.31 -7.15
CA ASP A 31 -1.86 18.38 -8.33
C ASP A 31 -1.44 19.84 -8.56
N GLU A 32 -0.16 20.14 -8.35
CA GLU A 32 0.39 21.50 -8.55
C GLU A 32 0.34 21.93 -10.03
N ARG A 33 0.27 20.99 -10.98
CA ARG A 33 0.14 21.31 -12.41
C ARG A 33 -1.22 21.93 -12.75
N ASP A 34 -2.20 21.80 -11.85
CA ASP A 34 -3.59 22.21 -12.05
C ASP A 34 -3.94 23.60 -11.49
N LEU A 35 -2.99 24.35 -10.94
CA LEU A 35 -3.30 25.66 -10.33
C LEU A 35 -3.69 26.73 -11.37
N THR A 36 -3.22 26.62 -12.63
CA THR A 36 -3.54 27.56 -13.71
C THR A 36 -4.53 27.02 -14.73
N GLN A 37 -4.78 25.70 -14.73
CA GLN A 37 -5.80 25.05 -15.53
C GLN A 37 -6.47 24.04 -14.61
N PRO A 38 -7.66 24.32 -14.07
CA PRO A 38 -8.35 23.30 -13.30
C PRO A 38 -8.54 22.11 -14.24
N SER A 39 -7.95 20.95 -13.96
CA SER A 39 -8.35 19.72 -14.62
C SER A 39 -9.83 19.50 -14.31
N LYS A 40 -10.70 20.07 -15.14
CA LYS A 40 -12.13 19.81 -15.16
C LYS A 40 -12.41 18.37 -15.63
N GLY A 41 -11.36 17.64 -16.04
CA GLY A 41 -11.42 16.27 -16.49
C GLY A 41 -11.12 15.26 -15.38
N PRO A 42 -11.74 14.08 -15.42
CA PRO A 42 -11.45 13.00 -14.49
C PRO A 42 -10.00 12.50 -14.63
N GLY A 43 -9.33 12.25 -13.51
CA GLY A 43 -8.08 11.51 -13.47
C GLY A 43 -8.29 10.04 -13.10
N TYR A 44 -7.34 9.19 -13.47
CA TYR A 44 -7.36 7.77 -13.14
C TYR A 44 -6.26 7.47 -12.13
N PHE A 45 -6.60 6.87 -11.00
CA PHE A 45 -5.71 6.73 -9.86
C PHE A 45 -5.67 5.30 -9.35
N ARG A 46 -4.52 4.87 -8.82
CA ARG A 46 -4.37 3.59 -8.11
C ARG A 46 -3.42 3.76 -6.94
N VAL A 47 -3.61 2.96 -5.90
CA VAL A 47 -2.68 2.86 -4.78
C VAL A 47 -1.85 1.60 -4.96
N LEU A 48 -0.54 1.75 -4.89
CA LEU A 48 0.41 0.65 -4.79
C LEU A 48 0.88 0.51 -3.35
N VAL A 49 1.03 -0.72 -2.88
CA VAL A 49 1.38 -1.08 -1.52
C VAL A 49 2.41 -2.19 -1.55
N TRP A 50 3.48 -2.05 -0.78
CA TRP A 50 4.51 -3.09 -0.70
C TRP A 50 5.25 -3.06 0.63
N ILE A 51 5.89 -4.18 0.96
CA ILE A 51 6.79 -4.34 2.10
C ILE A 51 8.20 -4.65 1.59
N ASP A 52 8.28 -5.51 0.57
CA ASP A 52 9.45 -5.74 -0.28
C ASP A 52 9.16 -5.15 -1.67
N GLU A 53 10.12 -4.45 -2.27
CA GLU A 53 9.98 -3.86 -3.60
C GLU A 53 9.73 -4.90 -4.71
N LYS A 54 10.02 -6.18 -4.43
CA LYS A 54 9.74 -7.30 -5.35
C LYS A 54 8.29 -7.77 -5.34
N ASP A 55 7.51 -7.43 -4.31
CA ASP A 55 6.13 -7.86 -4.14
C ASP A 55 5.20 -6.64 -3.96
N VAL A 56 4.80 -6.07 -5.08
CA VAL A 56 3.98 -4.86 -5.14
C VAL A 56 2.53 -5.23 -5.41
N HIS A 57 1.67 -4.88 -4.47
CA HIS A 57 0.23 -5.04 -4.54
C HIS A 57 -0.42 -3.73 -4.97
N GLY A 58 -1.50 -3.77 -5.72
CA GLY A 58 -2.14 -2.57 -6.25
C GLY A 58 -3.65 -2.65 -6.17
N THR A 59 -4.30 -1.53 -5.85
CA THR A 59 -5.74 -1.39 -6.04
C THR A 59 -6.07 -1.39 -7.53
N LYS A 60 -7.34 -1.67 -7.85
CA LYS A 60 -7.92 -1.30 -9.13
C LYS A 60 -7.76 0.20 -9.37
N VAL A 61 -7.72 0.54 -10.66
CA VAL A 61 -7.71 1.93 -11.09
C VAL A 61 -9.10 2.54 -10.89
N VAL A 62 -9.18 3.67 -10.21
CA VAL A 62 -10.42 4.41 -9.95
C VAL A 62 -10.41 5.73 -10.69
N LYS A 63 -11.58 6.11 -11.22
CA LYS A 63 -11.80 7.40 -11.86
C LYS A 63 -12.18 8.41 -10.79
N SER A 64 -11.48 9.54 -10.72
CA SER A 64 -11.63 10.55 -9.67
C SER A 64 -11.84 11.93 -10.25
N PHE A 65 -12.54 12.77 -9.49
CA PHE A 65 -12.84 14.15 -9.84
C PHE A 65 -12.43 15.06 -8.69
N GLY A 66 -11.83 16.22 -9.00
CA GLY A 66 -11.44 17.21 -8.01
C GLY A 66 -10.45 16.69 -6.95
N GLY A 67 -9.60 15.72 -7.32
CA GLY A 67 -8.60 15.14 -6.42
C GLY A 67 -9.13 14.15 -5.38
N PHE A 68 -10.44 13.86 -5.32
CA PHE A 68 -11.01 12.89 -4.38
C PHE A 68 -11.09 11.49 -4.97
N HIS A 69 -10.57 10.51 -4.25
CA HIS A 69 -10.45 9.12 -4.70
C HIS A 69 -11.23 8.19 -3.77
N GLN A 70 -12.05 7.30 -4.34
CA GLN A 70 -12.74 6.24 -3.61
C GLN A 70 -12.22 4.90 -4.11
N PHE A 71 -11.43 4.21 -3.27
CA PHE A 71 -10.86 2.90 -3.60
C PHE A 71 -11.74 1.79 -3.02
N ASN A 72 -12.04 1.86 -1.73
CA ASN A 72 -12.80 0.86 -0.98
C ASN A 72 -12.34 -0.57 -1.28
N GLU A 73 -11.03 -0.79 -1.27
CA GLU A 73 -10.41 -2.03 -1.70
C GLU A 73 -9.54 -2.62 -0.59
N ARG A 74 -9.60 -3.94 -0.45
CA ARG A 74 -8.79 -4.72 0.49
C ARG A 74 -7.63 -5.36 -0.25
N LEU A 75 -6.43 -5.14 0.27
CA LEU A 75 -5.21 -5.84 -0.12
C LEU A 75 -4.78 -6.76 1.01
N VAL A 76 -4.28 -7.94 0.68
CA VAL A 76 -3.76 -8.94 1.62
C VAL A 76 -2.34 -9.24 1.20
N ILE A 77 -1.40 -9.07 2.13
CA ILE A 77 0.03 -9.21 1.87
C ILE A 77 0.59 -10.25 2.83
N ASP A 78 1.21 -11.29 2.30
CA ASP A 78 1.83 -12.33 3.12
C ASP A 78 3.08 -11.80 3.83
N LEU A 79 3.18 -12.05 5.13
CA LEU A 79 4.35 -11.72 5.93
C LEU A 79 5.17 -12.97 6.21
N HIS A 80 6.18 -13.20 5.37
CA HIS A 80 7.09 -14.34 5.52
C HIS A 80 8.25 -14.11 6.51
N SER A 81 8.39 -12.90 7.08
CA SER A 81 9.47 -12.58 8.02
C SER A 81 9.06 -11.57 9.10
N PHE A 82 9.51 -11.81 10.33
CA PHE A 82 9.37 -10.89 11.48
C PHE A 82 10.22 -9.62 11.35
N ASP A 83 11.15 -9.57 10.39
CA ASP A 83 12.03 -8.42 10.16
C ASP A 83 11.33 -7.28 9.45
N PHE A 84 10.19 -7.53 8.81
CA PHE A 84 9.37 -6.47 8.23
C PHE A 84 8.87 -5.53 9.33
N LYS A 85 9.21 -4.25 9.18
CA LYS A 85 8.84 -3.18 10.14
C LYS A 85 7.92 -2.13 9.54
N TYR A 86 7.89 -2.01 8.22
CA TYR A 86 7.19 -0.94 7.53
C TYR A 86 6.44 -1.46 6.32
N ILE A 87 5.34 -0.78 6.01
CA ILE A 87 4.65 -0.83 4.74
C ILE A 87 4.88 0.49 4.01
N TYR A 88 5.10 0.40 2.71
CA TYR A 88 5.27 1.53 1.82
C TYR A 88 4.06 1.62 0.91
N ILE A 89 3.56 2.84 0.73
CA ILE A 89 2.37 3.11 -0.07
C ILE A 89 2.68 4.26 -1.02
N GLU A 90 2.24 4.10 -2.26
CA GLU A 90 2.35 5.11 -3.30
C GLU A 90 1.01 5.33 -3.99
N LEU A 91 0.61 6.59 -4.14
CA LEU A 91 -0.52 6.94 -4.96
C LEU A 91 -0.03 7.39 -6.33
N GLN A 92 -0.53 6.73 -7.38
CA GLN A 92 -0.20 7.03 -8.75
C GLN A 92 -1.42 7.58 -9.52
N ARG A 93 -1.17 8.54 -10.40
CA ARG A 93 -2.09 8.99 -11.44
C ARG A 93 -1.65 8.40 -12.79
N GLY A 94 -2.51 7.64 -13.45
CA GLY A 94 -2.26 7.12 -14.81
C GLY A 94 -2.90 7.98 -15.90
N VAL A 95 -2.58 7.67 -17.16
CA VAL A 95 -3.21 8.26 -18.35
C VAL A 95 -4.42 7.43 -18.78
N CYS A 96 -5.43 8.10 -19.35
CA CYS A 96 -6.59 7.45 -19.96
C CYS A 96 -6.15 6.61 -21.17
N PHE A 97 -6.51 5.33 -21.23
CA PHE A 97 -6.25 4.43 -22.37
C PHE A 97 -6.83 4.89 -23.73
N LYS A 98 -7.62 5.98 -23.76
CA LYS A 98 -8.21 6.52 -25.00
C LYS A 98 -7.29 7.47 -25.77
N ASP A 99 -6.09 7.77 -25.28
CA ASP A 99 -5.14 8.65 -25.97
C ASP A 99 -3.83 7.90 -26.24
N PRO A 100 -3.67 7.28 -27.43
CA PRO A 100 -2.54 6.39 -27.75
C PRO A 100 -1.22 7.14 -28.03
N GLY A 101 -1.16 8.46 -27.83
CA GLY A 101 -0.09 9.31 -28.37
C GLY A 101 0.97 9.84 -27.41
N THR A 102 0.93 9.57 -26.10
CA THR A 102 1.95 10.11 -25.17
C THR A 102 2.47 9.05 -24.20
N SER A 103 3.80 9.03 -24.03
CA SER A 103 4.61 8.20 -23.12
C SER A 103 3.86 7.69 -21.86
N ASN A 104 4.04 6.42 -21.48
CA ASN A 104 3.47 5.65 -20.33
C ASN A 104 3.16 6.43 -19.01
N GLY A 105 2.35 7.50 -19.06
CA GLY A 105 2.39 8.70 -18.22
C GLY A 105 1.85 8.56 -16.81
N THR A 106 2.41 7.61 -16.07
CA THR A 106 2.13 7.41 -14.66
C THR A 106 2.91 8.44 -13.86
N VAL A 107 2.20 9.27 -13.09
CA VAL A 107 2.77 10.28 -12.21
C VAL A 107 2.58 9.84 -10.76
N VAL A 108 3.66 9.86 -9.99
CA VAL A 108 3.59 9.63 -8.53
C VAL A 108 3.06 10.89 -7.87
N MET A 109 1.89 10.77 -7.25
CA MET A 109 1.23 11.88 -6.54
C MET A 109 1.74 12.02 -5.11
N GLY A 110 2.27 10.95 -4.53
CA GLY A 110 2.93 10.98 -3.24
C GLY A 110 3.12 9.60 -2.65
N ARG A 111 3.96 9.52 -1.63
CA ARG A 111 4.34 8.30 -0.94
C ARG A 111 4.16 8.44 0.56
N VAL A 112 3.98 7.31 1.23
CA VAL A 112 4.00 7.25 2.68
C VAL A 112 4.63 5.94 3.16
N LYS A 113 5.32 6.03 4.29
CA LYS A 113 5.90 4.90 5.03
C LYS A 113 5.17 4.78 6.36
N ILE A 114 4.57 3.64 6.64
CA ILE A 114 3.82 3.38 7.88
C ILE A 114 4.45 2.21 8.60
N ARG A 115 4.58 2.30 9.93
CA ARG A 115 5.05 1.18 10.75
C ARG A 115 3.98 0.09 10.81
N LEU A 116 4.37 -1.16 10.62
CA LEU A 116 3.45 -2.29 10.74
C LEU A 116 2.85 -2.37 12.15
N PRO A 117 1.63 -2.90 12.30
CA PRO A 117 1.07 -3.20 13.61
C PRO A 117 2.02 -4.09 14.42
N PRO A 118 2.03 -3.99 15.75
CA PRO A 118 2.80 -4.90 16.59
C PRO A 118 2.42 -6.35 16.27
N TRP A 119 3.42 -7.22 16.10
CA TRP A 119 3.20 -8.60 15.70
C TRP A 119 2.18 -9.31 16.61
N ASN A 120 2.28 -9.10 17.91
CA ASN A 120 1.37 -9.68 18.91
C ASN A 120 -0.04 -9.04 18.95
N SER A 121 -0.38 -8.13 18.04
CA SER A 121 -1.67 -7.45 18.02
C SER A 121 -2.58 -8.00 16.92
N CYS A 122 -3.83 -8.29 17.30
CA CYS A 122 -4.92 -8.55 16.35
C CYS A 122 -5.81 -7.32 16.14
N ASN A 123 -5.39 -6.14 16.65
CA ASN A 123 -6.20 -4.93 16.57
C ASN A 123 -6.18 -4.35 15.16
N LYS A 124 -7.32 -3.80 14.76
CA LYS A 124 -7.45 -2.99 13.56
C LYS A 124 -7.09 -1.54 13.85
N PHE A 125 -6.09 -1.04 13.14
CA PHE A 125 -5.64 0.34 13.25
C PHE A 125 -6.11 1.13 12.04
N ALA A 126 -6.79 2.25 12.27
CA ALA A 126 -7.23 3.17 11.22
C ALA A 126 -6.34 4.43 11.22
N PHE A 127 -5.99 4.89 10.02
CA PHE A 127 -5.06 5.99 9.82
C PHE A 127 -5.59 6.96 8.76
N LYS A 128 -5.38 8.25 9.02
CA LYS A 128 -5.32 9.28 7.99
C LYS A 128 -3.86 9.68 7.83
N VAL A 129 -3.25 9.30 6.71
CA VAL A 129 -1.82 9.50 6.47
C VAL A 129 -1.58 10.52 5.38
N ASN A 130 -0.63 11.43 5.62
CA ASN A 130 -0.22 12.41 4.62
C ASN A 130 0.62 11.72 3.54
N LEU A 131 0.28 12.03 2.29
CA LEU A 131 1.09 11.66 1.15
C LEU A 131 2.18 12.71 0.96
N ILE A 132 3.42 12.28 0.94
CA ILE A 132 4.60 13.15 0.86
C ILE A 132 5.19 13.05 -0.54
N GLY A 133 5.55 14.19 -1.12
CA GLY A 133 6.21 14.28 -2.42
C GLY A 133 7.15 15.49 -2.49
N LEU A 134 7.70 15.73 -3.67
CA LEU A 134 8.54 16.89 -3.94
C LEU A 134 7.73 17.95 -4.71
N ASN A 135 7.93 19.22 -4.42
CA ASN A 135 7.44 20.33 -5.27
C ASN A 135 8.43 20.64 -6.41
N SER A 136 8.15 21.67 -7.20
CA SER A 136 9.01 22.15 -8.29
C SER A 136 10.44 22.49 -7.85
N ASP A 137 10.60 22.94 -6.61
CA ASP A 137 11.88 23.37 -6.05
C ASP A 137 12.64 22.21 -5.38
N GLY A 138 12.10 20.98 -5.47
CA GLY A 138 12.68 19.80 -4.84
C GLY A 138 12.47 19.72 -3.32
N CYS A 139 11.63 20.60 -2.75
CA CYS A 139 11.29 20.60 -1.34
C CYS A 139 10.24 19.53 -1.02
N VAL A 140 10.39 18.91 0.15
CA VAL A 140 9.43 17.93 0.67
C VAL A 140 8.15 18.63 1.11
N VAL A 141 7.01 18.24 0.53
CA VAL A 141 5.70 18.82 0.83
C VAL A 141 4.62 17.74 0.95
N ALA A 142 3.57 18.04 1.71
CA ALA A 142 2.37 17.22 1.73
C ALA A 142 1.57 17.44 0.44
N LYS A 143 1.31 16.37 -0.29
CA LYS A 143 0.58 16.35 -1.57
C LYS A 143 -0.86 15.87 -1.43
N GLY A 144 -1.31 15.60 -0.21
CA GLY A 144 -2.65 15.07 0.07
C GLY A 144 -2.65 14.06 1.21
N TYR A 145 -3.66 13.19 1.24
CA TYR A 145 -3.77 12.14 2.25
C TYR A 145 -4.46 10.87 1.73
N LEU A 146 -4.23 9.76 2.43
CA LEU A 146 -5.01 8.51 2.32
C LEU A 146 -5.64 8.16 3.67
N ASN A 147 -6.90 7.72 3.63
CA ASN A 147 -7.56 7.05 4.75
C ASN A 147 -7.47 5.54 4.50
N LEU A 148 -6.87 4.82 5.43
CA LEU A 148 -6.71 3.38 5.36
C LEU A 148 -6.82 2.75 6.74
N SER A 149 -6.99 1.44 6.78
CA SER A 149 -6.85 0.68 8.01
C SER A 149 -6.09 -0.61 7.76
N MET A 150 -5.35 -1.08 8.76
CA MET A 150 -4.62 -2.34 8.65
C MET A 150 -4.60 -3.12 9.96
N TYR A 151 -4.46 -4.44 9.83
CA TYR A 151 -4.30 -5.37 10.94
C TYR A 151 -3.53 -6.61 10.49
N LEU A 152 -2.97 -7.33 11.46
CA LEU A 152 -2.35 -8.63 11.21
C LEU A 152 -3.40 -9.73 11.41
N HIS A 153 -3.57 -10.56 10.40
CA HIS A 153 -4.33 -11.79 10.50
C HIS A 153 -3.36 -12.96 10.66
N ARG A 154 -3.64 -13.85 11.62
CA ARG A 154 -2.80 -15.00 11.93
C ARG A 154 -3.66 -16.24 11.84
N TYR A 155 -3.20 -17.21 11.05
CA TYR A 155 -3.81 -18.53 11.05
C TYR A 155 -3.21 -19.31 12.22
N LEU A 156 -4.07 -19.74 13.14
CA LEU A 156 -3.69 -20.71 14.15
C LEU A 156 -3.66 -22.06 13.44
N ALA A 157 -2.51 -22.74 13.50
CA ALA A 157 -2.40 -24.16 13.18
C ALA A 157 -3.07 -24.99 14.29
#